data_AF-A0A9N9T290-F1
#
_entry.id   AF-A0A9N9T290-F1
#
_cell.length_a   1.000
_cell.length_b   1.000
_cell.length_c   1.000
_cell.angle_alpha   90.00
_cell.angle_beta   90.00
_cell.angle_gamma   90.00
#
_symmetry.space_group_name_H-M   'P 1'
#
loop_
_entity.id
_entity.type
_entity.pdbx_description
1 polymer ?
#
loop_
_entity_poly.entity_id
_entity_poly.type
_entity_poly.pdbx_seq_one_letter_code
_entity_poly.pdbx_strand_id
1 'polypeptide(L)'
;MCDYLPYPEEIVQYEKPTEFVAVDIHAFPLRPQSPPPPPVTVPAHLIPILKKYPYNWRLDQLSKQVPRKQTSKYVAVFAPRRRKVFLPLHPASVFYSDQLSRPPLRCIVTNKILFQKMVAKKRAKYFDRIIKKSWNSVYNYYKKKERDRRRRILKSLKVDPKKTKKEIDIKRIQSLAQPKKIFLPPKKESKKKKKTWKDCVDCPVNLDLLATPVSRPVPPERKLGWVNPAALTYTPTENTLKLATHFERFKSILPPLELGKVNKSALRYNITPRVEELAIPKKRSVKEVEDSEWDPWAIPKNVLRYKATPRILELAKPKERD
;
A
#
# COMPACT_ATOMS: atom_id res chain seq x y z
N MET A 1 -23.73 -51.93 35.54
CA MET A 1 -24.63 -50.88 36.05
C MET A 1 -23.75 -49.88 36.75
N CYS A 2 -23.47 -48.75 36.10
CA CYS A 2 -22.67 -47.68 36.67
C CYS A 2 -23.60 -46.51 36.89
N ASP A 3 -23.87 -46.21 38.15
CA ASP A 3 -24.81 -45.18 38.58
C ASP A 3 -24.23 -43.80 38.31
N TYR A 4 -24.91 -43.06 37.42
CA TYR A 4 -24.65 -41.65 37.17
C TYR A 4 -25.18 -40.84 38.34
N LEU A 5 -24.29 -40.28 39.15
CA LEU A 5 -24.66 -39.25 40.12
C LEU A 5 -24.76 -37.89 39.42
N PRO A 6 -25.89 -37.17 39.55
CA PRO A 6 -26.05 -35.83 38.99
C PRO A 6 -25.25 -34.82 39.81
N TYR A 7 -24.48 -33.97 39.13
CA TYR A 7 -23.81 -32.82 39.73
C TYR A 7 -24.83 -31.73 40.08
N PRO A 8 -24.70 -31.06 41.25
CA PRO A 8 -25.59 -29.97 41.63
C PRO A 8 -25.33 -28.72 40.76
N GLU A 9 -26.41 -28.18 40.18
CA GLU A 9 -26.40 -26.91 39.47
C GLU A 9 -26.38 -25.76 40.49
N GLU A 10 -25.20 -25.23 40.79
CA GLU A 10 -25.09 -23.97 41.53
C GLU A 10 -25.39 -22.79 40.60
N ILE A 11 -26.57 -22.19 40.80
CA ILE A 11 -26.98 -20.96 40.13
C ILE A 11 -26.20 -19.79 40.76
N VAL A 12 -25.04 -19.48 40.18
CA VAL A 12 -24.27 -18.28 40.55
C VAL A 12 -25.00 -17.05 40.01
N GLN A 13 -25.70 -16.34 40.90
CA GLN A 13 -26.28 -15.03 40.61
C GLN A 13 -25.15 -13.99 40.50
N TYR A 14 -24.86 -13.54 39.29
CA TYR A 14 -23.95 -12.42 39.06
C TYR A 14 -24.68 -11.09 39.31
N GLU A 15 -24.41 -10.48 40.47
CA GLU A 15 -24.77 -9.08 40.71
C GLU A 15 -24.01 -8.19 39.72
N LYS A 16 -24.75 -7.37 38.97
CA LYS A 16 -24.16 -6.40 38.03
C LYS A 16 -23.57 -5.24 38.82
N PRO A 17 -22.26 -4.96 38.77
CA PRO A 17 -21.72 -3.73 39.34
C PRO A 17 -22.12 -2.54 38.46
N THR A 18 -23.21 -1.87 38.80
CA THR A 18 -23.59 -0.56 38.25
C THR A 18 -23.02 0.55 39.12
N GLU A 19 -21.72 0.81 38.98
CA GLU A 19 -21.14 2.09 39.38
C GLU A 19 -20.26 2.59 38.23
N PHE A 20 -20.89 3.27 37.27
CA PHE A 20 -20.17 4.12 36.34
C PHE A 20 -19.68 5.34 37.12
N VAL A 21 -18.43 5.29 37.57
CA VAL A 21 -17.72 6.47 38.08
C VAL A 21 -17.50 7.40 36.88
N ALA A 22 -18.33 8.45 36.79
CA ALA A 22 -18.14 9.54 35.86
C ALA A 22 -16.86 10.29 36.24
N VAL A 23 -15.75 9.96 35.58
CA VAL A 23 -14.51 10.75 35.69
C VAL A 23 -14.71 11.98 34.80
N ASP A 24 -15.09 13.09 35.43
CA ASP A 24 -15.11 14.40 34.79
C ASP A 24 -13.68 14.77 34.39
N ILE A 25 -13.36 14.56 33.11
CA ILE A 25 -12.12 15.06 32.51
C ILE A 25 -12.29 16.57 32.36
N HIS A 26 -11.94 17.31 33.41
CA HIS A 26 -11.88 18.75 33.37
C HIS A 26 -10.87 19.22 32.34
N ALA A 27 -11.42 19.78 31.26
CA ALA A 27 -10.98 20.98 30.56
C ALA A 27 -9.46 21.20 30.45
N PHE A 28 -8.97 21.12 29.20
CA PHE A 28 -7.73 21.77 28.78
C PHE A 28 -7.61 23.18 29.39
N PRO A 29 -6.42 23.57 29.90
CA PRO A 29 -6.23 24.89 30.47
C PRO A 29 -6.58 25.95 29.41
N LEU A 30 -7.58 26.78 29.71
CA LEU A 30 -7.95 27.93 28.89
C LEU A 30 -6.71 28.79 28.67
N ARG A 31 -6.49 29.23 27.42
CA ARG A 31 -5.39 30.14 27.09
C ARG A 31 -5.44 31.35 28.05
N PRO A 32 -4.30 31.76 28.65
CA PRO A 32 -4.27 32.99 29.42
C PRO A 32 -4.76 34.13 28.52
N GLN A 33 -5.77 34.87 29.00
CA GLN A 33 -6.27 36.05 28.31
C GLN A 33 -5.13 37.06 28.18
N SER A 34 -4.95 37.63 26.99
CA SER A 34 -3.95 38.69 26.78
C SER A 34 -4.24 39.84 27.75
N PRO A 35 -3.23 40.41 28.42
CA PRO A 35 -3.45 41.54 29.29
C PRO A 35 -4.13 42.68 28.51
N PRO A 36 -5.06 43.41 29.14
CA PRO A 36 -5.71 44.54 28.50
C PRO A 36 -4.65 45.55 28.05
N PRO A 37 -4.85 46.24 26.91
CA PRO A 37 -3.90 47.23 26.43
C PRO A 37 -3.72 48.32 27.49
N PRO A 38 -2.49 48.85 27.68
CA PRO A 38 -2.25 49.91 28.65
C PRO A 38 -3.10 51.14 28.29
N PRO A 39 -3.61 51.87 29.30
CA PRO A 39 -4.39 53.08 29.06
C PRO A 39 -3.56 54.10 28.29
N VAL A 40 -4.15 54.70 27.26
CA VAL A 40 -3.48 55.70 26.42
C VAL A 40 -3.29 56.98 27.25
N THR A 41 -2.09 57.17 27.79
CA THR A 41 -1.70 58.40 28.48
C THR A 41 -1.32 59.48 27.46
N VAL A 42 -2.13 60.53 27.39
CA VAL A 42 -1.81 61.73 26.59
C VAL A 42 -0.64 62.47 27.26
N PRO A 43 0.42 62.85 26.52
CA PRO A 43 1.58 63.50 27.11
C PRO A 43 1.22 64.87 27.71
N ALA A 44 1.79 65.17 28.89
CA ALA A 44 1.36 66.29 29.74
C ALA A 44 1.43 67.68 29.09
N HIS A 45 2.37 67.90 28.16
CA HIS A 45 2.51 69.18 27.45
C HIS A 45 1.36 69.47 26.48
N LEU A 46 0.58 68.47 26.07
CA LEU A 46 -0.59 68.64 25.19
C LEU A 46 -1.88 68.93 25.97
N ILE A 47 -1.93 68.63 27.27
CA ILE A 47 -3.09 68.86 28.12
C ILE A 47 -3.50 70.35 28.17
N PRO A 48 -2.60 71.35 28.35
CA PRO A 48 -3.00 72.76 28.35
C PRO A 48 -3.50 73.23 26.98
N ILE A 49 -2.97 72.67 25.89
CA ILE A 49 -3.42 72.98 24.52
C ILE A 49 -4.84 72.44 24.28
N LEU A 50 -5.13 71.21 24.73
CA LEU A 50 -6.45 70.61 24.62
C LEU A 50 -7.50 71.33 25.51
N LYS A 51 -7.10 71.76 26.71
CA LYS A 51 -7.99 72.55 27.60
C LYS A 51 -8.30 73.94 27.04
N LYS A 52 -7.40 74.54 26.24
CA LYS A 52 -7.60 75.86 25.62
C LYS A 52 -8.72 75.88 24.58
N TYR A 53 -9.05 74.73 23.98
CA TYR A 53 -10.10 74.60 22.96
C TYR A 53 -11.10 73.50 23.34
N PRO A 54 -11.95 73.74 24.36
CA PRO A 54 -12.80 72.70 24.96
C PRO A 54 -13.83 72.12 23.98
N TYR A 55 -14.26 72.89 22.98
CA TYR A 55 -15.18 72.45 21.93
C TYR A 55 -14.77 73.01 20.58
N ASN A 56 -13.68 72.49 20.02
CA ASN A 56 -13.36 72.72 18.62
C ASN A 56 -14.26 71.84 17.75
N TRP A 57 -15.52 72.25 17.58
CA TRP A 57 -16.51 71.61 16.72
C TRP A 57 -15.96 71.36 15.30
N ARG A 58 -14.99 72.19 14.86
CA ARG A 58 -14.27 72.05 13.60
C ARG A 58 -13.35 70.83 13.57
N LEU A 59 -12.65 70.50 14.65
CA LEU A 59 -11.87 69.25 14.77
C LEU A 59 -12.80 68.04 14.87
N ASP A 60 -13.96 68.21 15.51
CA ASP A 60 -14.94 67.13 15.67
C ASP A 60 -15.63 66.79 14.33
N GLN A 61 -15.94 67.81 13.52
CA GLN A 61 -16.41 67.64 12.13
C GLN A 61 -15.32 67.06 11.21
N LEU A 62 -14.07 67.51 11.35
CA LEU A 62 -12.96 66.95 10.57
C LEU A 62 -12.65 65.50 10.98
N SER A 63 -12.79 65.13 12.26
CA SER A 63 -12.64 63.73 12.70
C SER A 63 -13.74 62.81 12.15
N LYS A 64 -14.95 63.35 11.93
CA LYS A 64 -16.07 62.63 11.28
C LYS A 64 -15.90 62.54 9.76
N GLN A 65 -15.26 63.53 9.14
CA GLN A 65 -15.05 63.61 7.68
C GLN A 65 -13.74 63.00 7.19
N VAL A 66 -12.78 62.69 8.05
CA VAL A 66 -11.67 61.81 7.67
C VAL A 66 -12.26 60.41 7.48
N PRO A 67 -12.33 59.89 6.25
CA PRO A 67 -12.79 58.53 6.04
C PRO A 67 -11.88 57.64 6.88
N ARG A 68 -12.46 56.78 7.73
CA ARG A 68 -11.70 55.84 8.58
C ARG A 68 -10.72 54.94 7.79
N LYS A 69 -10.80 54.98 6.46
CA LYS A 69 -9.86 54.38 5.52
C LYS A 69 -9.25 55.50 4.68
N GLN A 70 -7.93 55.68 4.75
CA GLN A 70 -7.21 56.54 3.81
C GLN A 70 -7.44 56.03 2.38
N THR A 71 -8.01 56.86 1.50
CA THR A 71 -8.16 56.58 0.07
C THR A 71 -7.13 57.38 -0.71
N SER A 72 -6.36 56.72 -1.58
CA SER A 72 -5.30 57.36 -2.37
C SER A 72 -5.84 58.37 -3.38
N LYS A 73 -5.22 59.56 -3.47
CA LYS A 73 -5.63 60.71 -4.31
C LYS A 73 -5.62 60.42 -5.81
N TYR A 74 -4.80 59.47 -6.25
CA TYR A 74 -4.82 58.94 -7.60
C TYR A 74 -5.60 57.63 -7.61
N VAL A 75 -6.73 57.62 -8.33
CA VAL A 75 -7.34 56.35 -8.75
C VAL A 75 -6.44 55.86 -9.88
N ALA A 76 -5.45 55.04 -9.54
CA ALA A 76 -4.81 54.23 -10.57
C ALA A 76 -5.96 53.54 -11.31
N VAL A 77 -6.07 53.78 -12.62
CA VAL A 77 -6.95 53.00 -13.50
C VAL A 77 -6.35 51.60 -13.49
N PHE A 78 -6.62 50.87 -12.42
CA PHE A 78 -6.47 49.44 -12.36
C PHE A 78 -7.48 48.97 -13.38
N ALA A 79 -7.01 48.75 -14.63
CA ALA A 79 -7.69 47.89 -15.60
C ALA A 79 -8.35 46.80 -14.77
N PRO A 80 -9.70 46.75 -14.75
CA PRO A 80 -10.48 46.18 -13.65
C PRO A 80 -9.75 44.92 -13.26
N ARG A 81 -9.07 44.93 -12.08
CA ARG A 81 -8.23 43.79 -11.68
C ARG A 81 -9.16 42.64 -11.91
N ARG A 82 -8.93 41.84 -12.97
CA ARG A 82 -9.87 40.80 -13.37
C ARG A 82 -10.05 40.11 -12.05
N ARG A 83 -11.23 40.27 -11.40
CA ARG A 83 -11.50 39.56 -10.17
C ARG A 83 -11.17 38.18 -10.65
N LYS A 84 -10.09 37.58 -10.13
CA LYS A 84 -9.76 36.22 -10.52
C LYS A 84 -11.02 35.56 -10.04
N VAL A 85 -11.94 35.34 -10.98
CA VAL A 85 -13.12 34.55 -10.75
C VAL A 85 -12.40 33.29 -10.41
N PHE A 86 -12.34 33.01 -9.11
CA PHE A 86 -11.81 31.76 -8.63
C PHE A 86 -12.88 30.81 -9.13
N LEU A 87 -12.77 30.48 -10.43
CA LEU A 87 -13.42 29.35 -11.02
C LEU A 87 -13.07 28.26 -10.01
N PRO A 88 -14.07 27.68 -9.33
CA PRO A 88 -13.82 26.70 -8.30
C PRO A 88 -12.84 25.72 -8.93
N LEU A 89 -11.62 25.69 -8.38
CA LEU A 89 -10.54 24.91 -8.96
C LEU A 89 -11.13 23.52 -9.16
N HIS A 90 -10.92 22.95 -10.35
CA HIS A 90 -11.48 21.64 -10.67
C HIS A 90 -11.22 20.72 -9.47
N PRO A 91 -12.21 19.96 -8.96
CA PRO A 91 -12.10 19.27 -7.67
C PRO A 91 -10.94 18.26 -7.59
N ALA A 92 -10.30 17.94 -8.72
CA ALA A 92 -9.00 17.28 -8.73
C ALA A 92 -7.85 18.23 -8.32
N SER A 93 -7.77 19.42 -8.88
CA SER A 93 -6.78 20.46 -8.58
C SER A 93 -6.83 20.91 -7.13
N VAL A 94 -8.03 21.10 -6.55
CA VAL A 94 -8.20 21.37 -5.11
C VAL A 94 -7.65 20.23 -4.26
N PHE A 95 -7.95 18.98 -4.62
CA PHE A 95 -7.41 17.81 -3.93
C PHE A 95 -5.87 17.71 -4.07
N TYR A 96 -5.30 18.06 -5.23
CA TYR A 96 -3.85 18.08 -5.42
C TYR A 96 -3.17 19.18 -4.61
N SER A 97 -3.73 20.40 -4.58
CA SER A 97 -3.22 21.45 -3.71
C SER A 97 -3.35 21.05 -2.24
N ASP A 98 -4.43 20.36 -1.87
CA ASP A 98 -4.66 19.91 -0.50
C ASP A 98 -3.66 18.81 -0.10
N GLN A 99 -3.39 17.82 -0.96
CA GLN A 99 -2.37 16.78 -0.72
C GLN A 99 -0.92 17.29 -0.78
N LEU A 100 -0.62 18.26 -1.65
CA LEU A 100 0.67 18.95 -1.67
C LEU A 100 0.81 19.91 -0.48
N SER A 101 -0.29 20.47 0.02
CA SER A 101 -0.31 21.31 1.21
C SER A 101 -0.26 20.52 2.51
N ARG A 102 -0.45 19.18 2.47
CA ARG A 102 -0.28 18.33 3.65
C ARG A 102 1.14 18.55 4.18
N PRO A 103 1.29 19.21 5.36
CA PRO A 103 2.58 19.55 5.93
C PRO A 103 3.58 18.39 5.95
N PRO A 104 3.20 17.13 6.28
CA PRO A 104 4.19 16.06 6.42
C PRO A 104 4.89 15.69 5.12
N LEU A 105 4.22 15.68 3.95
CA LEU A 105 4.84 15.22 2.70
C LEU A 105 5.84 16.25 2.18
N ARG A 106 5.47 17.54 2.21
CA ARG A 106 6.38 18.64 1.91
C ARG A 106 7.55 18.67 2.89
N CYS A 107 7.30 18.63 4.19
CA CYS A 107 8.35 18.62 5.21
C CYS A 107 9.30 17.43 5.04
N ILE A 108 8.80 16.25 4.68
CA ILE A 108 9.64 15.07 4.45
C ILE A 108 10.50 15.22 3.19
N VAL A 109 9.95 15.76 2.10
CA VAL A 109 10.72 16.01 0.88
C VAL A 109 11.75 17.12 1.09
N THR A 110 11.39 18.23 1.73
CA THR A 110 12.33 19.31 2.05
C THR A 110 13.41 18.84 3.01
N ASN A 111 13.06 18.08 4.06
CA ASN A 111 14.05 17.51 4.98
C ASN A 111 14.98 16.51 4.28
N LYS A 112 14.45 15.70 3.35
CA LYS A 112 15.28 14.79 2.56
C LYS A 112 16.31 15.57 1.72
N ILE A 113 15.92 16.68 1.10
CA ILE A 113 16.80 17.53 0.28
C ILE A 113 17.82 18.26 1.16
N LEU A 114 17.36 18.95 2.19
CA LEU A 114 18.20 19.78 3.07
C LEU A 114 19.25 18.94 3.81
N PHE A 115 18.88 17.75 4.28
CA PHE A 115 19.76 16.90 5.06
C PHE A 115 20.32 15.71 4.27
N GLN A 116 20.26 15.73 2.93
CA GLN A 116 20.64 14.57 2.11
C GLN A 116 22.07 14.08 2.36
N LYS A 117 23.00 15.02 2.61
CA LYS A 117 24.42 14.72 2.87
C LYS A 117 24.70 14.30 4.32
N MET A 118 23.87 14.75 5.27
CA MET A 118 24.05 14.50 6.71
C MET A 118 23.26 13.27 7.20
N VAL A 119 22.27 12.83 6.43
CA VAL A 119 21.38 11.73 6.81
C VAL A 119 22.01 10.40 6.47
N ALA A 120 22.23 9.55 7.48
CA ALA A 120 22.69 8.19 7.29
C ALA A 120 21.82 7.43 6.26
N LYS A 121 22.45 6.58 5.43
CA LYS A 121 21.79 5.83 4.34
C LYS A 121 20.51 5.10 4.79
N LYS A 122 20.46 4.58 6.02
CA LYS A 122 19.28 3.93 6.61
C LYS A 122 18.07 4.88 6.73
N ARG A 123 18.31 6.12 7.15
CA ARG A 123 17.28 7.14 7.35
C ARG A 123 16.85 7.78 6.02
N ALA A 124 17.74 7.86 5.02
CA ALA A 124 17.37 8.19 3.64
C ALA A 124 16.38 7.16 3.04
N LYS A 125 16.67 5.86 3.18
CA LYS A 125 15.75 4.78 2.78
C LYS A 125 14.40 4.79 3.52
N TYR A 126 14.37 5.32 4.74
CA TYR A 126 13.12 5.50 5.49
C TYR A 126 12.27 6.62 4.86
N PHE A 127 12.87 7.78 4.56
CA PHE A 127 12.18 8.86 3.85
C PHE A 127 11.66 8.40 2.49
N ASP A 128 12.44 7.66 1.72
CA ASP A 128 11.99 7.11 0.42
C ASP A 128 10.79 6.19 0.55
N ARG A 129 10.77 5.33 1.58
CA ARG A 129 9.62 4.46 1.85
C ARG A 129 8.37 5.26 2.18
N ILE A 130 8.48 6.30 3.00
CA ILE A 130 7.33 7.14 3.35
C ILE A 130 6.85 7.92 2.13
N ILE A 131 7.76 8.57 1.39
CA ILE A 131 7.44 9.29 0.16
C ILE A 131 6.74 8.36 -0.84
N LYS A 132 7.24 7.14 -1.04
CA LYS A 132 6.62 6.15 -1.92
C LYS A 132 5.23 5.71 -1.43
N LYS A 133 5.05 5.47 -0.13
CA LYS A 133 3.74 5.14 0.45
C LYS A 133 2.74 6.28 0.27
N SER A 134 3.16 7.51 0.50
CA SER A 134 2.29 8.68 0.34
C SER A 134 1.92 8.91 -1.13
N TRP A 135 2.85 8.75 -2.08
CA TRP A 135 2.54 8.79 -3.50
C TRP A 135 1.59 7.67 -3.92
N ASN A 136 1.79 6.43 -3.45
CA ASN A 136 0.87 5.32 -3.74
C ASN A 136 -0.55 5.61 -3.25
N SER A 137 -0.71 6.25 -2.09
CA SER A 137 -2.02 6.68 -1.59
C SER A 137 -2.69 7.67 -2.56
N VAL A 138 -1.94 8.65 -3.06
CA VAL A 138 -2.43 9.64 -4.05
C VAL A 138 -2.80 8.95 -5.37
N TYR A 139 -1.96 8.05 -5.88
CA TYR A 139 -2.23 7.28 -7.10
C TYR A 139 -3.46 6.37 -6.96
N ASN A 140 -3.63 5.70 -5.82
CA ASN A 140 -4.79 4.84 -5.57
C ASN A 140 -6.09 5.64 -5.52
N TYR A 141 -6.07 6.84 -4.92
CA TYR A 141 -7.20 7.75 -4.96
C TYR A 141 -7.53 8.17 -6.41
N TYR A 142 -6.53 8.50 -7.23
CA TYR A 142 -6.76 8.82 -8.65
C TYR A 142 -7.37 7.65 -9.41
N LYS A 143 -6.79 6.45 -9.32
CA LYS A 143 -7.35 5.24 -9.95
C LYS A 143 -8.79 4.96 -9.50
N LYS A 144 -9.10 5.18 -8.23
CA LYS A 144 -10.47 5.07 -7.71
C LYS A 144 -11.39 6.10 -8.36
N LYS A 145 -10.99 7.37 -8.40
CA LYS A 145 -11.78 8.46 -8.99
C LYS A 145 -12.00 8.28 -10.49
N GLU A 146 -10.99 7.81 -11.22
CA GLU A 146 -11.08 7.51 -12.65
C GLU A 146 -12.04 6.33 -12.91
N ARG A 147 -11.95 5.27 -12.10
CA ARG A 147 -12.91 4.15 -12.13
C ARG A 147 -14.33 4.63 -11.85
N ASP A 148 -14.52 5.51 -10.88
CA ASP A 148 -15.82 6.06 -10.53
C ASP A 148 -16.36 6.99 -11.63
N ARG A 149 -15.50 7.76 -12.30
CA ARG A 149 -15.87 8.55 -13.48
C ARG A 149 -16.33 7.65 -14.63
N ARG A 150 -15.58 6.59 -14.94
CA ARG A 150 -15.97 5.58 -15.95
C ARG A 150 -17.31 4.93 -15.60
N ARG A 151 -17.51 4.55 -14.33
CA ARG A 151 -18.79 4.03 -13.86
C ARG A 151 -19.94 5.02 -14.02
N ARG A 152 -19.72 6.32 -13.76
CA ARG A 152 -20.74 7.35 -13.98
C ARG A 152 -21.08 7.51 -15.45
N ILE A 153 -20.08 7.52 -16.34
CA ILE A 153 -20.29 7.57 -17.79
C ILE A 153 -21.08 6.34 -18.26
N LEU A 154 -20.72 5.14 -17.80
CA LEU A 154 -21.47 3.91 -18.11
C LEU A 154 -22.91 3.96 -17.58
N LYS A 155 -23.11 4.52 -16.38
CA LYS A 155 -24.46 4.72 -15.81
C LYS A 155 -25.25 5.78 -16.58
N SER A 156 -24.64 6.88 -17.01
CA SER A 156 -25.32 7.96 -17.75
C SER A 156 -25.64 7.56 -19.18
N LEU A 157 -24.81 6.71 -19.79
CA LEU A 157 -25.08 6.14 -21.09
C LEU A 157 -26.32 5.23 -21.07
N LYS A 158 -26.84 4.83 -19.89
CA LYS A 158 -28.10 4.08 -19.66
C LYS A 158 -28.48 3.18 -20.84
N VAL A 159 -27.51 2.43 -21.36
CA VAL A 159 -27.85 1.43 -22.36
C VAL A 159 -28.40 0.30 -21.54
N ASP A 160 -29.69 0.00 -21.73
CA ASP A 160 -30.34 -1.10 -21.03
C ASP A 160 -29.41 -2.31 -21.17
N PRO A 161 -28.87 -2.87 -20.07
CA PRO A 161 -27.90 -3.96 -20.15
C PRO A 161 -28.50 -5.17 -20.86
N LYS A 162 -29.84 -5.25 -20.90
CA LYS A 162 -30.61 -6.22 -21.67
C LYS A 162 -30.58 -5.95 -23.19
N LYS A 163 -30.62 -4.68 -23.64
CA LYS A 163 -30.55 -4.31 -25.06
C LYS A 163 -29.14 -4.46 -25.64
N THR A 164 -28.12 -3.99 -24.91
CA THR A 164 -26.71 -4.17 -25.33
C THR A 164 -26.30 -5.63 -25.38
N LYS A 165 -26.72 -6.45 -24.40
CA LYS A 165 -26.46 -7.90 -24.46
C LYS A 165 -27.12 -8.54 -25.68
N LYS A 166 -28.38 -8.22 -25.97
CA LYS A 166 -29.07 -8.71 -27.18
C LYS A 166 -28.35 -8.28 -28.45
N GLU A 167 -27.91 -7.03 -28.57
CA GLU A 167 -27.15 -6.57 -29.74
C GLU A 167 -25.78 -7.24 -29.88
N ILE A 168 -25.07 -7.45 -28.77
CA ILE A 168 -23.79 -8.18 -28.76
C ILE A 168 -24.00 -9.65 -29.11
N ASP A 169 -25.05 -10.28 -28.59
CA ASP A 169 -25.40 -11.66 -28.89
C ASP A 169 -25.84 -11.82 -30.35
N ILE A 170 -26.60 -10.88 -30.92
CA ILE A 170 -26.96 -10.85 -32.34
C ILE A 170 -25.71 -10.70 -33.21
N LYS A 171 -24.80 -9.76 -32.88
CA LYS A 171 -23.53 -9.61 -33.62
C LYS A 171 -22.65 -10.86 -33.52
N ARG A 172 -22.64 -11.52 -32.37
CA ARG A 172 -21.91 -12.76 -32.14
C ARG A 172 -22.53 -13.92 -32.93
N ILE A 173 -23.86 -14.06 -32.93
CA ILE A 173 -24.58 -15.04 -33.74
C ILE A 173 -24.32 -14.79 -35.23
N GLN A 174 -24.38 -13.54 -35.69
CA GLN A 174 -24.04 -13.16 -37.06
C GLN A 174 -22.57 -13.50 -37.41
N SER A 175 -21.62 -13.27 -36.50
CA SER A 175 -20.21 -13.64 -36.72
C SER A 175 -19.99 -15.16 -36.78
N LEU A 176 -20.77 -15.93 -36.02
CA LEU A 176 -20.70 -17.39 -36.00
C LEU A 176 -21.44 -18.02 -37.18
N ALA A 177 -22.50 -17.37 -37.64
CA ALA A 177 -23.29 -17.76 -38.80
C ALA A 177 -22.58 -17.44 -40.13
N GLN A 178 -21.64 -16.48 -40.14
CA GLN A 178 -20.76 -16.30 -41.29
C GLN A 178 -19.95 -17.58 -41.51
N PRO A 179 -19.97 -18.17 -42.72
CA PRO A 179 -19.16 -19.34 -43.02
C PRO A 179 -17.71 -18.99 -42.71
N LYS A 180 -17.03 -19.86 -41.96
CA LYS A 180 -15.62 -19.67 -41.63
C LYS A 180 -14.89 -19.44 -42.95
N LYS A 181 -14.19 -18.31 -43.07
CA LYS A 181 -13.35 -18.04 -44.23
C LYS A 181 -12.43 -19.25 -44.39
N ILE A 182 -12.54 -19.94 -45.52
CA ILE A 182 -11.66 -21.06 -45.85
C ILE A 182 -10.25 -20.51 -45.67
N PHE A 183 -9.51 -21.10 -44.74
CA PHE A 183 -8.16 -20.67 -44.43
C PHE A 183 -7.32 -20.97 -45.67
N LEU A 184 -7.21 -19.98 -46.55
CA LEU A 184 -6.21 -19.99 -47.60
C LEU A 184 -4.89 -19.82 -46.84
N PRO A 185 -4.04 -20.87 -46.80
CA PRO A 185 -2.77 -20.75 -46.12
C PRO A 185 -2.05 -19.51 -46.66
N PRO A 186 -1.44 -18.70 -45.79
CA PRO A 186 -0.69 -17.53 -46.24
C PRO A 186 0.27 -17.99 -47.33
N LYS A 187 0.23 -17.34 -48.51
CA LYS A 187 1.16 -17.64 -49.61
C LYS A 187 2.57 -17.58 -49.02
N LYS A 188 3.18 -18.76 -48.82
CA LYS A 188 4.54 -18.86 -48.28
C LYS A 188 5.45 -18.13 -49.27
N GLU A 189 5.91 -16.94 -48.90
CA GLU A 189 7.08 -16.35 -49.53
C GLU A 189 8.19 -17.40 -49.43
N SER A 190 8.76 -17.79 -50.57
CA SER A 190 9.69 -18.91 -50.72
C SER A 190 11.00 -18.62 -50.00
N LYS A 191 11.00 -18.72 -48.66
CA LYS A 191 12.20 -18.64 -47.84
C LYS A 191 12.97 -19.95 -48.02
N LYS A 192 14.12 -19.81 -48.68
CA LYS A 192 15.33 -20.67 -48.71
C LYS A 192 15.06 -22.18 -48.65
N LYS A 193 15.40 -22.87 -49.75
CA LYS A 193 15.40 -24.34 -49.89
C LYS A 193 15.82 -25.00 -48.57
N LYS A 194 14.86 -25.61 -47.87
CA LYS A 194 15.14 -26.43 -46.69
C LYS A 194 16.15 -27.48 -47.15
N LYS A 195 17.25 -27.65 -46.40
CA LYS A 195 18.13 -28.80 -46.54
C LYS A 195 17.22 -30.02 -46.57
N THR A 196 17.19 -30.73 -47.68
CA THR A 196 16.51 -32.00 -47.78
C THR A 196 16.99 -32.83 -46.60
N TRP A 197 16.04 -33.30 -45.78
CA TRP A 197 16.32 -34.38 -44.86
C TRP A 197 16.93 -35.50 -45.69
N LYS A 198 18.24 -35.65 -45.61
CA LYS A 198 18.89 -36.87 -46.06
C LYS A 198 18.20 -37.99 -45.30
N ASP A 199 17.81 -39.00 -46.06
CA ASP A 199 16.92 -40.06 -45.64
C ASP A 199 17.34 -40.64 -44.29
N CYS A 200 16.35 -40.78 -43.40
CA CYS A 200 16.46 -41.25 -42.02
C CYS A 200 16.85 -42.74 -41.91
N VAL A 201 17.85 -43.18 -42.67
CA VAL A 201 18.39 -44.55 -42.58
C VAL A 201 19.37 -44.67 -41.41
N ASP A 202 19.96 -43.56 -40.95
CA ASP A 202 20.91 -43.53 -39.82
C ASP A 202 20.27 -43.19 -38.44
N CYS A 203 18.93 -43.12 -38.35
CA CYS A 203 18.23 -42.77 -37.11
C CYS A 203 18.39 -43.76 -35.94
N PRO A 204 18.52 -45.10 -36.11
CA PRO A 204 18.66 -45.97 -34.95
C PRO A 204 20.03 -45.87 -34.28
N VAL A 205 21.11 -45.60 -35.03
CA VAL A 205 22.47 -45.50 -34.48
C VAL A 205 22.63 -44.28 -33.56
N ASN A 206 21.89 -43.20 -33.81
CA ASN A 206 21.91 -42.00 -32.97
C ASN A 206 21.05 -42.11 -31.70
N LEU A 207 20.06 -43.02 -31.66
CA LEU A 207 19.25 -43.20 -30.46
C LEU A 207 20.06 -43.84 -29.33
N ASP A 208 20.94 -44.80 -29.65
CA ASP A 208 21.82 -45.42 -28.65
C ASP A 208 22.86 -44.43 -28.11
N LEU A 209 23.46 -43.61 -28.98
CA LEU A 209 24.36 -42.53 -28.57
C LEU A 209 23.69 -41.51 -27.65
N LEU A 210 22.42 -41.17 -27.91
CA LEU A 210 21.65 -40.24 -27.08
C LEU A 210 21.13 -40.89 -25.78
N ALA A 211 20.92 -42.21 -25.79
CA ALA A 211 20.50 -42.98 -24.62
C ALA A 211 21.66 -43.27 -23.66
N THR A 212 22.91 -43.34 -24.15
CA THR A 212 24.07 -43.48 -23.28
C THR A 212 24.26 -42.22 -22.41
N PRO A 213 24.28 -42.35 -21.08
CA PRO A 213 24.49 -41.21 -20.20
C PRO A 213 25.89 -40.65 -20.45
N VAL A 214 25.97 -39.33 -20.67
CA VAL A 214 27.25 -38.65 -20.89
C VAL A 214 28.17 -38.91 -19.69
N SER A 215 29.24 -39.68 -19.88
CA SER A 215 30.23 -39.94 -18.84
C SER A 215 30.95 -38.65 -18.50
N ARG A 216 30.51 -37.98 -17.43
CA ARG A 216 31.26 -36.87 -16.86
C ARG A 216 32.38 -37.48 -16.02
N PRO A 217 33.65 -37.22 -16.33
CA PRO A 217 34.73 -37.69 -15.46
C PRO A 217 34.48 -37.13 -14.06
N VAL A 218 34.36 -38.01 -13.07
CA VAL A 218 34.30 -37.60 -11.68
C VAL A 218 35.65 -36.94 -11.40
N PRO A 219 35.68 -35.64 -11.02
CA PRO A 219 36.94 -35.00 -10.71
C PRO A 219 37.60 -35.79 -9.57
N PRO A 220 38.92 -36.04 -9.62
CA PRO A 220 39.61 -36.80 -8.59
C PRO A 220 39.38 -36.16 -7.22
N GLU A 221 39.32 -36.98 -6.18
CA GLU A 221 39.19 -36.50 -4.80
C GLU A 221 40.32 -35.51 -4.50
N ARG A 222 39.94 -34.29 -4.11
CA ARG A 222 40.92 -33.29 -3.71
C ARG A 222 41.50 -33.71 -2.37
N LYS A 223 42.83 -33.92 -2.30
CA LYS A 223 43.53 -34.18 -1.04
C LYS A 223 43.22 -33.06 -0.04
N LEU A 224 42.78 -33.41 1.18
CA LEU A 224 42.57 -32.43 2.24
C LEU A 224 43.85 -31.60 2.43
N GLY A 225 43.72 -30.28 2.40
CA GLY A 225 44.85 -29.36 2.53
C GLY A 225 45.52 -28.94 1.22
N TRP A 226 45.13 -29.49 0.06
CA TRP A 226 45.60 -28.97 -1.23
C TRP A 226 44.91 -27.64 -1.53
N VAL A 227 45.56 -26.56 -1.11
CA VAL A 227 45.20 -25.18 -1.46
C VAL A 227 46.09 -24.73 -2.62
N ASN A 228 45.55 -23.96 -3.56
CA ASN A 228 46.36 -23.36 -4.63
C ASN A 228 47.45 -22.49 -3.98
N PRO A 229 48.75 -22.62 -4.32
CA PRO A 229 49.81 -21.81 -3.72
C PRO A 229 49.56 -20.31 -3.87
N ALA A 230 48.89 -19.88 -4.95
CA ALA A 230 48.50 -18.48 -5.15
C ALA A 230 47.46 -17.99 -4.12
N ALA A 231 46.66 -18.88 -3.53
CA ALA A 231 45.71 -18.53 -2.49
C ALA A 231 46.40 -18.37 -1.11
N LEU A 232 47.57 -18.98 -0.90
CA LEU A 232 48.37 -18.78 0.31
C LEU A 232 49.03 -17.40 0.34
N THR A 233 49.41 -16.88 -0.83
CA THR A 233 50.02 -15.55 -0.99
C THR A 233 49.00 -14.43 -1.24
N TYR A 234 47.72 -14.77 -1.36
CA TYR A 234 46.67 -13.79 -1.69
C TYR A 234 46.43 -12.81 -0.53
N THR A 235 46.64 -11.53 -0.79
CA THR A 235 46.24 -10.45 0.10
C THR A 235 44.76 -10.11 -0.14
N PRO A 236 43.88 -10.24 0.87
CA PRO A 236 42.47 -9.97 0.68
C PRO A 236 42.22 -8.49 0.37
N THR A 237 41.45 -8.25 -0.69
CA THR A 237 40.97 -6.90 -1.03
C THR A 237 40.11 -6.31 0.09
N GLU A 238 40.02 -4.98 0.20
CA GLU A 238 39.16 -4.34 1.19
C GLU A 238 37.70 -4.81 1.14
N ASN A 239 37.19 -5.12 -0.06
CA ASN A 239 35.83 -5.62 -0.22
C ASN A 239 35.67 -7.03 0.35
N THR A 240 36.66 -7.91 0.17
CA THR A 240 36.65 -9.23 0.80
C THR A 240 36.76 -9.13 2.31
N LEU A 241 37.58 -8.21 2.84
CA LEU A 241 37.63 -7.92 4.28
C LEU A 241 36.27 -7.41 4.82
N LYS A 242 35.60 -6.51 4.09
CA LYS A 242 34.26 -6.01 4.44
C LYS A 242 33.20 -7.13 4.43
N LEU A 243 33.30 -8.07 3.49
CA LEU A 243 32.39 -9.21 3.42
C LEU A 243 32.70 -10.26 4.49
N ALA A 244 33.97 -10.43 4.87
CA ALA A 244 34.39 -11.34 5.93
C ALA A 244 33.94 -10.85 7.32
N THR A 245 33.87 -9.53 7.54
CA THR A 245 33.29 -9.01 8.78
C THR A 245 31.79 -9.27 8.84
N HIS A 246 31.33 -9.98 9.88
CA HIS A 246 29.90 -10.11 10.14
C HIS A 246 29.25 -8.72 10.27
N PHE A 247 28.16 -8.49 9.53
CA PHE A 247 27.41 -7.23 9.61
C PHE A 247 27.07 -6.92 11.08
N GLU A 248 27.12 -5.66 11.48
CA GLU A 248 26.84 -5.22 12.87
C GLU A 248 25.54 -5.78 13.45
N ARG A 249 24.51 -5.96 12.61
CA ARG A 249 23.22 -6.57 12.99
C ARG A 249 23.32 -8.03 13.46
N PHE A 250 24.39 -8.72 13.11
CA PHE A 250 24.69 -10.10 13.50
C PHE A 250 25.72 -10.16 14.64
N LYS A 251 26.38 -9.04 14.97
CA LYS A 251 27.26 -8.96 16.15
C LYS A 251 26.45 -8.92 17.45
N SER A 252 25.20 -8.45 17.40
CA SER A 252 24.22 -8.68 18.45
C SER A 252 23.72 -10.12 18.38
N ILE A 253 24.60 -11.07 18.65
CA ILE A 253 24.18 -12.42 19.00
C ILE A 253 23.32 -12.21 20.24
N LEU A 254 22.04 -12.64 20.18
CA LEU A 254 21.19 -12.60 21.35
C LEU A 254 21.94 -13.32 22.49
N PRO A 255 21.93 -12.79 23.72
CA PRO A 255 22.54 -13.50 24.82
C PRO A 255 21.97 -14.93 24.85
N PRO A 256 22.79 -15.94 25.20
CA PRO A 256 22.31 -17.32 25.26
C PRO A 256 21.04 -17.37 26.11
N LEU A 257 20.02 -18.05 25.60
CA LEU A 257 18.74 -18.20 26.29
C LEU A 257 18.97 -18.97 27.59
N GLU A 258 18.81 -18.30 28.72
CA GLU A 258 18.78 -18.95 30.03
C GLU A 258 17.52 -19.83 30.11
N LEU A 259 17.70 -21.16 30.04
CA LEU A 259 16.59 -22.11 30.16
C LEU A 259 15.86 -21.89 31.49
N GLY A 260 14.54 -21.70 31.43
CA GLY A 260 13.69 -21.45 32.61
C GLY A 260 13.47 -19.98 32.97
N LYS A 261 14.21 -19.04 32.37
CA LYS A 261 13.97 -17.60 32.60
C LYS A 261 12.80 -17.10 31.77
N VAL A 262 11.62 -17.08 32.40
CA VAL A 262 10.40 -16.53 31.81
C VAL A 262 10.27 -15.05 32.19
N ASN A 263 9.73 -14.22 31.29
CA ASN A 263 9.43 -12.82 31.60
C ASN A 263 8.45 -12.73 32.79
N LYS A 264 8.74 -11.87 33.78
CA LYS A 264 7.87 -11.69 34.96
C LYS A 264 6.42 -11.34 34.60
N SER A 265 6.20 -10.65 33.47
CA SER A 265 4.87 -10.34 32.96
C SER A 265 4.11 -11.58 32.49
N ALA A 266 4.79 -12.57 31.92
CA ALA A 266 4.16 -13.82 31.49
C ALA A 266 3.75 -14.67 32.69
N LEU A 267 4.52 -14.64 33.80
CA LEU A 267 4.14 -15.30 35.06
C LEU A 267 2.89 -14.67 35.71
N ARG A 268 2.64 -13.38 35.46
CA ARG A 268 1.49 -12.64 35.99
C ARG A 268 0.31 -12.55 35.02
N TYR A 269 0.44 -13.14 33.83
CA TYR A 269 -0.57 -13.00 32.79
C TYR A 269 -1.74 -13.92 33.09
N ASN A 270 -2.91 -13.33 33.38
CA ASN A 270 -4.17 -14.06 33.44
C ASN A 270 -4.61 -14.40 32.01
N ILE A 271 -4.84 -15.69 31.75
CA ILE A 271 -5.26 -16.16 30.43
C ILE A 271 -6.58 -15.50 30.04
N THR A 272 -6.67 -15.03 28.81
CA THR A 272 -7.96 -14.52 28.28
C THR A 272 -8.81 -15.69 27.79
N PRO A 273 -10.15 -15.61 27.85
CA PRO A 273 -11.03 -16.72 27.46
C PRO A 273 -10.77 -17.17 26.01
N ARG A 274 -10.45 -16.23 25.11
CA ARG A 274 -10.04 -16.55 23.74
C ARG A 274 -8.75 -17.38 23.67
N VAL A 275 -7.76 -17.09 24.51
CA VAL A 275 -6.50 -17.85 24.52
C VAL A 275 -6.74 -19.23 25.14
N GLU A 276 -7.65 -19.35 26.10
CA GLU A 276 -8.09 -20.63 26.67
C GLU A 276 -8.80 -21.50 25.61
N GLU A 277 -9.73 -20.93 24.83
CA GLU A 277 -10.36 -21.62 23.69
C GLU A 277 -9.34 -22.10 22.65
N LEU A 278 -8.31 -21.30 22.37
CA LEU A 278 -7.25 -21.65 21.43
C LEU A 278 -6.26 -22.67 22.00
N ALA A 279 -6.09 -22.69 23.33
CA ALA A 279 -5.24 -23.66 24.01
C ALA A 279 -5.87 -25.05 24.05
N ILE A 280 -7.21 -25.13 24.00
CA ILE A 280 -7.90 -26.41 23.83
C ILE A 280 -7.53 -26.98 22.46
N PRO A 281 -6.87 -28.15 22.40
CA PRO A 281 -6.52 -28.75 21.12
C PRO A 281 -7.79 -28.98 20.33
N LYS A 282 -7.81 -28.51 19.09
CA LYS A 282 -8.95 -28.68 18.20
C LYS A 282 -9.26 -30.18 18.10
N LYS A 283 -10.36 -30.60 18.73
CA LYS A 283 -10.85 -31.98 18.64
C LYS A 283 -10.99 -32.29 17.16
N ARG A 284 -10.16 -33.20 16.64
CA ARG A 284 -10.34 -33.74 15.31
C ARG A 284 -11.67 -34.47 15.38
N SER A 285 -12.69 -33.98 14.67
CA SER A 285 -13.87 -34.81 14.45
C SER A 285 -13.36 -36.13 13.90
N VAL A 286 -13.73 -37.24 14.51
CA VAL A 286 -13.39 -38.58 14.03
C VAL A 286 -13.97 -38.69 12.62
N LYS A 287 -13.14 -38.43 11.61
CA LYS A 287 -13.50 -38.48 10.18
C LYS A 287 -13.46 -39.92 9.65
N GLU A 288 -13.53 -40.92 10.53
CA GLU A 288 -13.42 -42.33 10.13
C GLU A 288 -14.58 -42.76 9.21
N VAL A 289 -15.70 -42.03 9.18
CA VAL A 289 -16.83 -42.35 8.30
C VAL A 289 -16.69 -41.72 6.89
N GLU A 290 -15.95 -40.63 6.70
CA GLU A 290 -15.86 -39.97 5.38
C GLU A 290 -14.82 -40.60 4.45
N ASP A 291 -13.79 -41.26 4.98
CA ASP A 291 -12.74 -41.86 4.15
C ASP A 291 -13.19 -43.19 3.49
N SER A 292 -14.22 -43.84 4.03
CA SER A 292 -14.76 -45.11 3.50
C SER A 292 -15.69 -44.90 2.28
N GLU A 293 -16.31 -43.73 2.15
CA GLU A 293 -17.12 -43.33 0.98
C GLU A 293 -16.36 -42.41 0.01
N TRP A 294 -15.08 -42.15 0.27
CA TRP A 294 -14.24 -41.37 -0.64
C TRP A 294 -13.90 -42.21 -1.88
N ASP A 295 -14.78 -42.17 -2.88
CA ASP A 295 -14.46 -42.67 -4.21
C ASP A 295 -13.35 -41.79 -4.81
N PRO A 296 -12.12 -42.32 -5.01
CA PRO A 296 -11.00 -41.53 -5.53
C PRO A 296 -11.25 -41.02 -6.96
N TRP A 297 -12.26 -41.57 -7.66
CA TRP A 297 -12.65 -41.17 -9.00
C TRP A 297 -13.83 -40.18 -9.02
N ALA A 298 -14.50 -39.97 -7.87
CA ALA A 298 -15.60 -39.03 -7.79
C ALA A 298 -15.08 -37.59 -7.86
N ILE A 299 -15.38 -36.92 -8.96
CA ILE A 299 -15.04 -35.50 -9.14
C ILE A 299 -15.92 -34.67 -8.19
N PRO A 300 -15.33 -33.88 -7.28
CA PRO A 300 -16.11 -33.10 -6.34
C PRO A 300 -16.98 -32.08 -7.09
N LYS A 301 -18.24 -31.89 -6.64
CA LYS A 301 -19.23 -31.01 -7.29
C LYS A 301 -18.72 -29.58 -7.52
N ASN A 302 -17.81 -29.11 -6.67
CA ASN A 302 -17.18 -27.80 -6.81
C ASN A 302 -16.23 -27.71 -8.02
N VAL A 303 -15.53 -28.81 -8.34
CA VAL A 303 -14.68 -28.90 -9.53
C VAL A 303 -15.54 -28.95 -10.80
N LEU A 304 -16.66 -29.67 -10.79
CA LEU A 304 -17.61 -29.67 -11.91
C LEU A 304 -18.21 -28.28 -12.18
N ARG A 305 -18.40 -27.47 -11.14
CA ARG A 305 -18.90 -26.08 -11.23
C ARG A 305 -17.80 -25.05 -11.48
N TYR A 306 -16.53 -25.45 -11.48
CA TYR A 306 -15.41 -24.53 -11.58
C TYR A 306 -15.31 -23.93 -12.98
N LYS A 307 -15.21 -22.60 -13.05
CA LYS A 307 -14.94 -21.88 -14.30
C LYS A 307 -13.44 -21.63 -14.38
N ALA A 308 -12.79 -22.16 -15.42
CA ALA A 308 -11.37 -21.97 -15.65
C ALA A 308 -11.01 -20.47 -15.66
N THR A 309 -9.94 -20.11 -14.96
CA THR A 309 -9.43 -18.73 -14.98
C THR A 309 -8.88 -18.39 -16.36
N PRO A 310 -8.91 -17.11 -16.77
CA PRO A 310 -8.41 -16.70 -18.09
C PRO A 310 -6.97 -17.15 -18.36
N ARG A 311 -6.12 -17.16 -17.33
CA ARG A 311 -4.74 -17.64 -17.44
C ARG A 311 -4.65 -19.13 -17.77
N ILE A 312 -5.50 -19.97 -17.19
CA ILE A 312 -5.54 -21.41 -17.50
C ILE A 312 -6.00 -21.61 -18.95
N LEU A 313 -7.00 -20.83 -19.38
CA LEU A 313 -7.46 -20.85 -20.77
C LEU A 313 -6.40 -20.38 -21.76
N GLU A 314 -5.54 -19.42 -21.38
CA GLU A 314 -4.40 -18.99 -22.20
C GLU A 314 -3.33 -20.07 -22.31
N LEU A 315 -2.98 -20.72 -21.19
CA LEU A 315 -1.99 -21.79 -21.17
C LEU A 315 -2.46 -23.06 -21.89
N ALA A 316 -3.76 -23.32 -21.88
CA ALA A 316 -4.37 -24.44 -22.58
C ALA A 316 -4.40 -24.25 -24.11
N LYS A 317 -4.20 -23.03 -24.62
CA LYS A 317 -4.05 -22.82 -26.06
C LYS A 317 -2.71 -23.41 -26.50
N PRO A 318 -2.68 -24.26 -27.54
CA PRO A 318 -1.43 -24.82 -28.03
C PRO A 318 -0.51 -23.68 -28.43
N LYS A 319 0.73 -23.74 -27.94
CA LYS A 319 1.77 -22.80 -28.32
C LYS A 319 2.34 -23.25 -29.65
N GLU A 320 2.15 -22.44 -30.69
CA GLU A 320 2.80 -22.67 -31.98
C GLU A 320 4.32 -22.69 -31.75
N ARG A 321 4.97 -23.80 -32.11
CA ARG A 321 6.43 -23.93 -32.11
C ARG A 321 6.91 -23.47 -33.48
N ASP A 322 7.69 -22.40 -33.51
CA ASP A 322 8.39 -21.90 -34.71
C ASP A 322 9.57 -22.79 -35.11
#